data_AF-A0A7W5J1M8-F1
#
_entry.id   AF-A0A7W5J1M8-F1
#
_cell.length_a   1.000
_cell.length_b   1.000
_cell.length_c   1.000
_cell.angle_alpha   90.00
_cell.angle_beta   90.00
_cell.angle_gamma   90.00
#
_symmetry.space_group_name_H-M   'P 1'
#
loop_
_entity.id
_entity.type
_entity.pdbx_description
1 polymer ?
#
loop_
_entity_poly.entity_id
_entity_poly.type
_entity_poly.pdbx_seq_one_letter_code
_entity_poly.pdbx_strand_id
1 'polypeptide(L)'
;MVFLARTRSGLREALDLAAAAGGAVWCSAAAISENDFRSHQGVPLTRFSDSISFAHVEDIARTIATIDEHHPGVRIWLEQHETRAGSNE
;
A
#
# COMPACT_ATOMS: atom_id res chain seq x y z
N MET A 1 0.85 -11.06 7.25
CA MET A 1 0.50 -10.65 5.87
C MET A 1 0.73 -9.17 5.74
N VAL A 2 0.97 -8.68 4.52
CA VAL A 2 1.16 -7.25 4.25
C VAL A 2 0.05 -6.78 3.31
N PHE A 3 -0.53 -5.63 3.62
CA PHE A 3 -1.45 -4.93 2.72
C PHE A 3 -0.70 -3.75 2.11
N LEU A 4 -0.76 -3.60 0.79
CA LEU A 4 -0.09 -2.54 0.07
C LEU A 4 -1.10 -1.61 -0.58
N ALA A 5 -1.13 -0.36 -0.13
CA ALA A 5 -2.00 0.69 -0.63
C ALA A 5 -1.24 1.80 -1.37
N ARG A 6 -1.85 2.34 -2.41
CA ARG A 6 -1.31 3.44 -3.22
C ARG A 6 -2.11 4.73 -3.07
N THR A 7 -3.41 4.61 -2.78
CA THR A 7 -4.32 5.74 -2.67
C THR A 7 -4.74 5.97 -1.22
N ARG A 8 -5.30 7.15 -0.94
CA ARG A 8 -5.86 7.48 0.39
C ARG A 8 -7.02 6.56 0.77
N SER A 9 -7.88 6.22 -0.19
CA SER A 9 -9.00 5.28 0.03
C SER A 9 -8.48 3.88 0.27
N GLY A 10 -7.59 3.38 -0.59
CA GLY A 10 -6.98 2.06 -0.43
C GLY A 10 -6.21 1.92 0.88
N LEU A 11 -5.57 2.99 1.37
CA LEU A 11 -4.92 2.99 2.67
C LEU A 11 -5.90 2.80 3.82
N ARG A 12 -7.04 3.51 3.80
CA ARG A 12 -8.07 3.36 4.84
C ARG A 12 -8.59 1.93 4.89
N GLU A 13 -8.91 1.36 3.73
CA GLU A 13 -9.36 -0.04 3.63
C GLU A 13 -8.28 -1.03 4.11
N ALA A 14 -7.03 -0.82 3.71
CA ALA A 14 -5.91 -1.65 4.13
C ALA A 14 -5.69 -1.61 5.65
N LEU A 15 -5.85 -0.44 6.28
CA LEU A 15 -5.77 -0.28 7.73
C LEU A 15 -6.89 -1.07 8.44
N ASP A 16 -8.12 -0.96 7.96
CA ASP A 16 -9.27 -1.69 8.53
C ASP A 16 -9.08 -3.22 8.40
N LEU A 17 -8.64 -3.69 7.23
CA LEU A 17 -8.35 -5.10 6.99
C LEU A 17 -7.20 -5.61 7.85
N ALA A 18 -6.12 -4.83 7.99
CA ALA A 18 -4.98 -5.21 8.81
C ALA A 18 -5.31 -5.24 10.31
N ALA A 19 -6.17 -4.33 10.78
CA ALA A 19 -6.66 -4.34 12.15
C ALA A 19 -7.46 -5.61 12.46
N ALA A 20 -8.29 -6.07 11.50
CA ALA A 20 -9.11 -7.27 11.67
C ALA A 20 -8.33 -8.58 11.51
N ALA A 21 -7.45 -8.66 10.50
CA ALA A 21 -6.76 -9.90 10.12
C ALA A 21 -5.43 -10.12 10.84
N GLY A 22 -4.88 -9.08 11.47
CA GLY A 22 -3.51 -9.08 11.99
C GLY A 22 -2.48 -8.98 10.85
N GLY A 23 -1.85 -7.82 10.71
CA GLY A 23 -0.86 -7.60 9.66
C GLY A 23 -0.21 -6.24 9.73
N ALA A 24 0.62 -5.95 8.73
CA ALA A 24 1.22 -4.64 8.51
C ALA A 24 0.68 -4.03 7.22
N VAL A 25 0.64 -2.71 7.18
CA VAL A 25 0.28 -1.94 5.99
C VAL A 25 1.53 -1.24 5.48
N TRP A 26 1.77 -1.37 4.19
CA TRP A 26 2.75 -0.59 3.46
C TRP A 26 1.99 0.34 2.51
N CYS A 27 2.45 1.58 2.36
CA CYS A 27 1.74 2.54 1.54
C CYS A 27 2.65 3.47 0.73
N SER A 28 2.14 3.90 -0.42
CA SER A 28 2.76 4.91 -1.27
C SER A 28 2.84 6.27 -0.56
N ALA A 29 3.84 7.07 -0.90
CA ALA A 29 3.94 8.47 -0.49
C ALA A 29 2.68 9.30 -0.80
N ALA A 30 1.94 8.93 -1.85
CA ALA A 30 0.70 9.61 -2.25
C ALA A 30 -0.52 9.23 -1.39
N ALA A 31 -0.45 8.11 -0.66
CA ALA A 31 -1.56 7.56 0.11
C ALA A 31 -1.76 8.28 1.45
N ILE A 32 -0.72 8.89 2.00
CA ILE A 32 -0.75 9.61 3.28
C ILE A 32 0.34 10.67 3.34
N SER A 33 0.07 11.80 3.99
CA SER A 33 1.09 12.82 4.21
C SER A 33 2.14 12.35 5.21
N GLU A 34 3.34 12.91 5.16
CA GLU A 34 4.40 12.58 6.13
C GLU A 34 3.98 12.94 7.56
N ASN A 35 3.22 14.03 7.75
CA ASN A 35 2.73 14.43 9.05
C ASN A 35 1.72 13.41 9.61
N ASP A 36 0.74 13.02 8.80
CA ASP A 36 -0.27 12.05 9.22
C ASP A 36 0.35 10.67 9.46
N PHE A 37 1.36 10.29 8.67
CA PHE A 37 2.14 9.07 8.89
C PHE A 37 2.86 9.09 10.24
N ARG A 38 3.53 10.20 10.59
CA ARG A 38 4.22 10.34 11.88
C ARG A 38 3.27 10.34 13.07
N SER A 39 2.06 10.85 12.89
CA SER A 39 1.02 10.86 13.90
C SER A 39 0.21 9.55 13.96
N HIS A 40 0.40 8.64 13.01
CA HIS A 40 -0.33 7.38 12.95
C HIS A 40 -0.02 6.49 14.16
N GLN A 41 -1.05 5.79 14.65
CA GLN A 41 -0.96 4.86 15.78
C GLN A 41 -1.81 3.61 15.49
N GLY A 42 -1.53 2.52 16.20
CA GLY A 42 -2.28 1.26 16.06
C GLY A 42 -1.64 0.31 15.06
N VAL A 43 -2.27 0.11 13.91
CA VAL A 43 -1.80 -0.85 12.89
C VAL A 43 -0.38 -0.48 12.43
N PRO A 44 0.57 -1.44 12.39
CA PRO A 44 1.91 -1.18 11.85
C PRO A 44 1.82 -0.64 10.42
N LEU A 45 2.30 0.60 10.24
CA LEU A 45 2.26 1.29 8.97
C LEU A 45 3.69 1.64 8.55
N THR A 46 4.03 1.34 7.30
CA THR A 46 5.27 1.77 6.65
C THR A 46 4.91 2.59 5.42
N ARG A 47 5.56 3.74 5.26
CA ARG A 47 5.35 4.64 4.13
C ARG A 47 6.60 4.66 3.25
N PHE A 48 6.44 4.35 1.97
CA PHE A 48 7.50 4.55 0.98
C PHE A 48 7.78 6.04 0.79
N SER A 49 9.05 6.38 0.61
CA SER A 49 9.47 7.77 0.33
C SER A 49 8.92 8.28 -1.00
N ASP A 50 8.88 7.40 -2.01
CA ASP A 50 8.39 7.70 -3.35
C ASP A 50 6.95 7.23 -3.57
N SER A 51 6.31 7.82 -4.58
CA SER A 51 5.01 7.34 -5.03
C SER A 51 5.17 6.02 -5.77
N ILE A 52 4.39 5.02 -5.36
CA ILE A 52 4.39 3.71 -6.01
C ILE A 52 3.43 3.76 -7.20
N SER A 53 3.97 3.58 -8.40
CA SER A 53 3.20 3.34 -9.61
C SER A 53 3.00 1.84 -9.79
N PHE A 54 1.76 1.42 -10.09
CA PHE A 54 1.50 0.05 -10.59
C PHE A 54 1.25 0.07 -12.10
N ALA A 55 1.67 1.13 -12.80
CA ALA A 55 1.58 1.20 -14.26
C ALA A 55 2.59 0.28 -14.95
N HIS A 56 3.69 -0.04 -14.27
CA HIS A 56 4.77 -0.87 -14.79
C HIS A 56 5.01 -2.07 -13.88
N VAL A 57 5.25 -3.23 -14.48
CA VAL A 57 5.48 -4.49 -13.75
C VAL A 57 6.76 -4.39 -12.91
N GLU A 58 7.75 -3.65 -13.38
CA GLU A 58 9.03 -3.44 -12.71
C GLU A 58 8.86 -2.68 -11.39
N ASP A 59 7.97 -1.70 -11.33
CA ASP A 59 7.69 -0.95 -10.11
C ASP A 59 7.00 -1.84 -9.08
N ILE A 60 6.04 -2.66 -9.52
CA ILE A 60 5.38 -3.67 -8.67
C ILE A 60 6.42 -4.66 -8.12
N ALA A 61 7.29 -5.20 -8.99
CA ALA A 61 8.31 -6.17 -8.61
C ALA A 61 9.32 -5.59 -7.61
N ARG A 62 9.76 -4.34 -7.82
CA ARG A 62 10.64 -3.64 -6.88
C ARG A 62 9.98 -3.45 -5.53
N THR A 63 8.72 -3.00 -5.51
CA THR A 63 7.98 -2.83 -4.26
C THR A 63 7.81 -4.15 -3.51
N ILE A 64 7.48 -5.23 -4.21
CA ILE A 64 7.38 -6.57 -3.62
C ILE A 64 8.74 -7.01 -3.04
N ALA A 65 9.83 -6.82 -3.78
CA ALA A 65 11.17 -7.19 -3.31
C ALA A 65 11.55 -6.44 -2.02
N THR A 66 11.29 -5.12 -1.96
CA THR A 66 11.54 -4.33 -0.74
C THR A 66 10.70 -4.82 0.45
N ILE A 67 9.45 -5.21 0.23
CA ILE A 67 8.62 -5.79 1.30
C ILE A 67 9.19 -7.14 1.73
N ASP A 68 9.61 -7.99 0.81
CA ASP A 68 10.18 -9.32 1.10
C ASP A 68 11.49 -9.23 1.90
N GLU A 69 12.33 -8.22 1.64
CA GLU A 69 13.53 -7.94 2.44
C GLU A 69 13.21 -7.69 3.94
N HIS A 70 12.05 -7.10 4.24
CA HIS A 70 11.63 -6.76 5.60
C HIS A 70 10.70 -7.81 6.22
N HIS A 71 9.94 -8.50 5.38
CA HIS A 71 8.96 -9.50 5.75
C HIS A 71 9.08 -10.73 4.82
N PRO A 72 10.13 -11.57 4.99
CA PRO A 72 10.40 -12.67 4.07
C PRO A 72 9.25 -13.68 4.00
N GLY A 73 8.83 -14.02 2.78
CA GLY A 73 7.83 -15.08 2.53
C GLY A 73 6.40 -14.74 2.95
N VAL A 74 6.09 -13.48 3.28
CA VAL A 74 4.73 -13.08 3.61
C VAL A 74 3.85 -12.93 2.37
N ARG A 75 2.57 -13.26 2.51
CA ARG A 75 1.56 -12.91 1.49
C ARG A 75 1.33 -11.39 1.48
N ILE A 76 1.37 -10.81 0.28
CA ILE A 76 1.12 -9.39 0.02
C ILE A 76 -0.22 -9.24 -0.71
N TRP A 77 -1.10 -8.41 -0.17
CA TRP A 77 -2.37 -8.00 -0.79
C TRP A 77 -2.18 -6.62 -1.42
N LEU A 78 -2.50 -6.49 -2.70
CA LEU A 78 -2.24 -5.29 -3.49
C LEU A 78 -3.55 -4.57 -3.81
N GLU A 79 -3.59 -3.26 -3.54
CA GLU A 79 -4.64 -2.39 -4.07
C GLU A 79 -4.63 -2.44 -5.60
N GLN A 80 -5.76 -2.80 -6.21
CA GLN A 80 -5.93 -2.81 -7.66
C GLN A 80 -5.90 -1.39 -8.23
N HIS A 81 -5.70 -1.28 -9.55
CA HIS A 81 -5.92 -0.01 -10.23
C HIS A 81 -7.42 0.24 -10.36
N GLU A 82 -7.90 1.40 -9.92
CA GLU A 82 -9.23 1.85 -10.33
C GLU A 82 -9.13 2.13 -11.83
N THR A 83 -9.57 1.18 -12.65
CA THR A 83 -9.75 1.44 -14.07
C THR A 83 -10.93 2.40 -14.14
N ARG A 84 -10.72 3.68 -14.49
CA ARG A 84 -11.84 4.50 -14.96
C ARG A 84 -12.44 3.75 -16.13
N ALA A 85 -13.62 3.15 -15.92
CA ALA A 85 -14.45 2.71 -17.02
C ALA A 85 -14.55 3.89 -17.98
N GLY A 86 -14.27 3.62 -19.26
CA GLY A 86 -14.02 4.62 -20.28
C GLY A 86 -15.03 5.75 -20.27
N SER A 87 -14.52 6.96 -20.54
CA SER A 87 -15.31 8.04 -21.08
C SER A 87 -16.15 7.47 -22.22
N ASN A 88 -17.48 7.43 -22.05
CA ASN A 88 -18.37 7.11 -23.14
C ASN A 88 -18.26 8.26 -24.14
N GLU A 89 -17.87 7.92 -25.37
CA GLU A 89 -17.84 8.80 -26.55
C GLU A 89 -19.19 9.46 -26.82
#